data_AF-A0A0J6G0R0-F1
#
_entry.id   AF-A0A0J6G0R0-F1
#
_cell.length_a   1.000
_cell.length_b   1.000
_cell.length_c   1.000
_cell.angle_alpha   90.00
_cell.angle_beta   90.00
_cell.angle_gamma   90.00
#
_symmetry.space_group_name_H-M   'P 1'
#
loop_
_entity.id
_entity.type
_entity.pdbx_description
1 polymer ?
#
loop_
_entity_poly.entity_id
_entity_poly.type
_entity_poly.pdbx_seq_one_letter_code
_entity_poly.pdbx_strand_id
1 'polypeptide(L)'
;MGEVSERVVRWIGPLLAVAAVAAMLGFGAVLPGYLPWSHPLALLGARGIPHAWAFNLLAFVLPGCLAMGLALRLLRRAGRQAPWSLRVGGQLLLLAGLAFAGIGLLPLDPTDLDARATQLHASAWLLWVVALVAAAALLGLGARRDPAARGWAALALTIALLVALGAFALDRLLSPALAQRLVFLLWWGWLAVLACWPGPQAGPHRG
;
A
#
# COMPACT_ATOMS: atom_id res chain seq x y z
N MET A 1 11.80 25.77 -3.88
CA MET A 1 10.92 24.69 -4.43
C MET A 1 10.85 23.43 -3.55
N GLY A 2 11.82 23.13 -2.68
CA GLY A 2 11.80 21.89 -1.87
C GLY A 2 10.73 21.81 -0.76
N GLU A 3 10.47 22.90 -0.03
CA GLU A 3 9.52 22.89 1.10
C GLU A 3 8.05 22.77 0.67
N VAL A 4 7.67 23.42 -0.44
CA VAL A 4 6.32 23.34 -1.00
C VAL A 4 6.01 21.89 -1.43
N SER A 5 6.99 21.21 -2.03
CA SER A 5 6.86 19.80 -2.41
C SER A 5 6.68 18.87 -1.21
N GLU A 6 7.41 19.10 -0.12
CA GLU A 6 7.25 18.34 1.13
C GLU A 6 5.88 18.51 1.76
N ARG A 7 5.39 19.76 1.82
CA ARG A 7 4.06 20.05 2.39
C ARG A 7 2.96 19.38 1.58
N VAL A 8 3.05 19.41 0.25
CA VAL A 8 2.09 18.75 -0.64
C VAL A 8 2.10 17.24 -0.41
N VAL A 9 3.27 16.60 -0.34
CA VAL A 9 3.37 15.15 -0.11
C VAL A 9 2.76 14.75 1.24
N ARG A 10 2.97 15.54 2.29
CA ARG A 10 2.38 15.26 3.61
C ARG A 10 0.85 15.26 3.62
N TRP A 11 0.22 16.12 2.83
CA TRP A 11 -1.25 16.18 2.75
C TRP A 11 -1.83 15.20 1.73
N ILE A 12 -1.14 14.94 0.62
CA ILE A 12 -1.65 14.06 -0.43
C ILE A 12 -1.78 12.60 0.06
N GLY A 13 -0.92 12.16 0.98
CA GLY A 13 -0.99 10.81 1.56
C GLY A 13 -2.31 10.54 2.29
N PRO A 14 -2.63 11.29 3.37
CA PRO A 14 -3.91 11.19 4.05
C PRO A 14 -5.11 11.44 3.13
N LEU A 15 -5.05 12.42 2.22
CA LEU A 15 -6.14 12.68 1.27
C LEU A 15 -6.42 11.49 0.36
N LEU A 16 -5.40 10.85 -0.20
CA LEU A 16 -5.57 9.67 -1.05
C LEU A 16 -6.03 8.45 -0.24
N ALA A 17 -5.59 8.31 1.01
CA ALA A 17 -6.10 7.26 1.90
C ALA A 17 -7.60 7.45 2.19
N VAL A 18 -8.03 8.67 2.51
CA VAL A 18 -9.45 9.00 2.71
C VAL A 18 -10.23 8.79 1.42
N ALA A 19 -9.71 9.19 0.26
CA ALA A 19 -10.34 8.99 -1.03
C ALA A 19 -10.52 7.50 -1.37
N ALA A 20 -9.53 6.66 -1.07
CA ALA A 20 -9.61 5.22 -1.29
C ALA A 20 -10.65 4.56 -0.36
N VAL A 21 -10.70 4.97 0.91
CA VAL A 21 -11.74 4.52 1.85
C VAL A 21 -13.13 4.98 1.42
N ALA A 22 -13.25 6.24 0.99
CA ALA A 22 -14.51 6.77 0.46
C ALA A 22 -14.95 6.04 -0.82
N ALA A 23 -14.01 5.68 -1.70
CA ALA A 23 -14.30 4.87 -2.88
C ALA A 23 -14.77 3.46 -2.49
N MET A 24 -14.11 2.81 -1.54
CA MET A 24 -14.54 1.51 -0.99
C MET A 24 -15.98 1.55 -0.48
N LEU A 25 -16.32 2.56 0.32
CA LEU A 25 -17.65 2.69 0.92
C LEU A 25 -18.69 3.13 -0.10
N GLY A 26 -18.39 4.15 -0.91
CA GLY A 26 -19.32 4.75 -1.86
C GLY A 26 -19.67 3.79 -3.00
N PHE A 27 -18.68 3.18 -3.66
CA PHE A 27 -18.93 2.24 -4.75
C PHE A 27 -19.58 0.95 -4.24
N GLY A 28 -19.23 0.52 -3.02
CA GLY A 28 -19.90 -0.61 -2.37
C GLY A 28 -21.36 -0.34 -2.04
N ALA A 29 -21.72 0.86 -1.61
CA ALA A 29 -23.08 1.21 -1.24
C ALA A 29 -24.03 1.33 -2.44
N VAL A 30 -23.51 1.70 -3.63
CA VAL A 30 -24.33 1.90 -4.83
C VAL A 30 -24.41 0.66 -5.73
N LEU A 31 -23.59 -0.37 -5.49
CA LEU A 31 -23.60 -1.60 -6.29
C LEU A 31 -24.70 -2.57 -5.78
N PRO A 32 -25.76 -2.84 -6.55
CA PRO A 32 -26.84 -3.72 -6.10
C PRO A 32 -26.34 -5.13 -5.78
N GLY A 33 -26.80 -5.69 -4.65
CA GLY A 33 -26.41 -7.02 -4.20
C GLY A 33 -24.99 -7.14 -3.63
N TYR A 34 -24.22 -6.05 -3.59
CA TYR A 34 -22.88 -6.08 -3.01
C TYR A 34 -22.93 -6.11 -1.48
N LEU A 35 -22.63 -7.29 -0.93
CA LEU A 35 -22.41 -7.49 0.50
C LEU A 35 -20.92 -7.29 0.87
N PRO A 36 -20.54 -6.28 1.66
CA PRO A 36 -19.15 -6.04 2.04
C PRO A 36 -18.51 -7.16 2.84
N TRP A 37 -19.31 -7.96 3.54
CA TRP A 37 -18.81 -9.06 4.39
C TRP A 37 -18.53 -10.34 3.61
N SER A 38 -19.06 -10.45 2.39
CA SER A 38 -19.04 -11.69 1.59
C SER A 38 -18.29 -11.51 0.27
N HIS A 39 -18.37 -10.33 -0.35
CA HIS A 39 -17.72 -10.08 -1.63
C HIS A 39 -16.34 -9.46 -1.45
N PRO A 40 -15.35 -9.85 -2.27
CA PRO A 40 -14.02 -9.25 -2.23
C PRO A 40 -14.08 -7.78 -2.67
N LEU A 41 -13.19 -6.95 -2.11
CA LEU A 41 -13.14 -5.53 -2.46
C LEU A 41 -12.83 -5.33 -3.95
N ALA A 42 -11.97 -6.19 -4.51
CA ALA A 42 -11.59 -6.16 -5.92
C ALA A 42 -12.77 -6.33 -6.87
N LEU A 43 -13.91 -6.87 -6.42
CA LEU A 43 -15.12 -6.98 -7.23
C LEU A 43 -15.63 -5.61 -7.67
N LEU A 44 -15.50 -4.55 -6.85
CA LEU A 44 -15.92 -3.19 -7.23
C LEU A 44 -15.14 -2.63 -8.43
N GLY A 45 -13.97 -3.20 -8.69
CA GLY A 45 -13.07 -2.87 -9.80
C GLY A 45 -13.07 -3.89 -10.94
N ALA A 46 -13.94 -4.90 -10.88
CA ALA A 46 -13.95 -6.00 -11.82
C ALA A 46 -14.57 -5.60 -13.18
N ARG A 47 -14.24 -6.37 -14.21
CA ARG A 47 -14.81 -6.17 -15.55
C ARG A 47 -16.33 -6.34 -15.52
N GLY A 48 -17.01 -5.49 -16.28
CA GLY A 48 -18.47 -5.48 -16.36
C GLY A 48 -19.18 -4.78 -15.19
N ILE A 49 -18.45 -4.35 -14.16
CA ILE A 49 -19.03 -3.61 -13.02
C ILE A 49 -19.15 -2.12 -13.35
N PRO A 50 -20.30 -1.47 -13.09
CA PRO A 50 -20.48 -0.04 -13.31
C PRO A 50 -19.39 0.79 -12.61
N HIS A 51 -18.82 1.75 -13.34
CA HIS A 51 -17.78 2.66 -12.84
C HIS A 51 -16.51 1.98 -12.29
N ALA A 52 -16.26 0.71 -12.62
CA ALA A 52 -15.10 -0.06 -12.15
C ALA A 52 -13.76 0.65 -12.34
N TRP A 53 -13.58 1.36 -13.46
CA TRP A 53 -12.34 2.10 -13.72
C TRP A 53 -12.14 3.25 -12.74
N ALA A 54 -13.20 3.99 -12.39
CA ALA A 54 -13.12 5.07 -11.41
C ALA A 54 -12.78 4.52 -10.02
N PHE A 55 -13.38 3.39 -9.63
CA PHE A 55 -13.00 2.69 -8.42
C PHE A 55 -11.53 2.27 -8.43
N ASN A 56 -11.07 1.60 -9.50
CA ASN A 56 -9.69 1.15 -9.64
C ASN A 56 -8.69 2.30 -9.58
N LEU A 57 -9.02 3.44 -10.21
CA LEU A 57 -8.19 4.63 -10.18
C LEU A 57 -8.01 5.12 -8.73
N LEU A 58 -9.12 5.30 -8.00
CA LEU A 58 -9.13 5.89 -6.65
C LEU A 58 -8.57 4.93 -5.59
N ALA A 59 -8.93 3.64 -5.65
CA ALA A 59 -8.62 2.66 -4.62
C ALA A 59 -7.27 1.95 -4.83
N PHE A 60 -6.80 1.84 -6.08
CA PHE A 60 -5.59 1.07 -6.43
C PHE A 60 -4.51 1.91 -7.13
N VAL A 61 -4.82 2.52 -8.27
CA VAL A 61 -3.79 3.18 -9.10
C VAL A 61 -3.19 4.39 -8.39
N LEU A 62 -4.00 5.32 -7.88
CA LEU A 62 -3.49 6.53 -7.22
C LEU A 62 -2.68 6.22 -5.95
N PRO A 63 -3.14 5.34 -5.02
CA PRO A 63 -2.30 4.96 -3.88
C PRO A 63 -1.03 4.20 -4.30
N GLY A 64 -1.06 3.42 -5.38
CA GLY A 64 0.13 2.77 -5.93
C GLY A 64 1.15 3.78 -6.44
N CYS A 65 0.71 4.77 -7.21
CA CYS A 65 1.54 5.89 -7.67
C CYS A 65 2.11 6.70 -6.50
N LEU A 66 1.32 6.94 -5.45
CA LEU A 66 1.79 7.57 -4.22
C LEU A 66 2.93 6.76 -3.59
N ALA A 67 2.75 5.44 -3.43
CA ALA A 67 3.77 4.56 -2.87
C ALA A 67 5.07 4.61 -3.67
N MET A 68 4.99 4.62 -5.01
CA MET A 68 6.16 4.79 -5.87
C MET A 68 6.85 6.14 -5.65
N GLY A 69 6.09 7.23 -5.55
CA GLY A 69 6.63 8.56 -5.26
C GLY A 69 7.32 8.63 -3.89
N LEU A 70 6.71 8.03 -2.85
CA LEU A 70 7.29 7.93 -1.51
C LEU A 70 8.56 7.08 -1.50
N ALA A 71 8.58 5.96 -2.22
CA ALA A 71 9.76 5.10 -2.36
C ALA A 71 10.93 5.85 -3.01
N LEU A 72 10.68 6.54 -4.14
CA LEU A 72 11.70 7.33 -4.82
C LEU A 72 12.21 8.48 -3.93
N ARG A 73 11.32 9.13 -3.18
CA ARG A 73 11.71 10.16 -2.19
C ARG A 73 12.64 9.57 -1.12
N LEU A 74 12.29 8.43 -0.54
CA LEU A 74 13.11 7.75 0.47
C LEU A 74 14.48 7.35 -0.08
N LEU A 75 14.51 6.74 -1.27
CA LEU A 75 15.75 6.29 -1.91
C LEU A 75 16.69 7.46 -2.23
N ARG A 76 16.14 8.59 -2.70
CA ARG A 76 16.93 9.81 -2.95
C ARG A 76 17.51 10.40 -1.66
N ARG A 77 16.73 10.41 -0.57
CA ARG A 77 17.14 10.96 0.73
C ARG A 77 18.16 10.09 1.47
N ALA A 78 17.94 8.78 1.44
CA ALA A 78 18.81 7.81 2.09
C ALA A 78 20.25 7.89 1.54
N GLY A 79 20.39 8.18 0.25
CA GLY A 79 21.69 8.24 -0.41
C GLY A 79 22.41 6.89 -0.40
N ARG A 80 23.68 6.88 -0.79
CA ARG A 80 24.47 5.64 -0.92
C ARG A 80 24.94 5.07 0.42
N GLN A 81 25.05 5.92 1.44
CA GLN A 81 25.57 5.57 2.77
C GLN A 81 24.49 5.01 3.72
N ALA A 82 23.22 5.02 3.32
CA ALA A 82 22.17 4.45 4.15
C ALA A 82 22.35 2.94 4.36
N PRO A 83 21.94 2.43 5.53
CA PRO A 83 21.85 1.01 5.81
C PRO A 83 21.19 0.24 4.66
N TRP A 84 21.73 -0.93 4.36
CA TRP A 84 21.21 -1.83 3.33
C TRP A 84 19.69 -2.05 3.45
N SER A 85 19.19 -2.21 4.68
CA SER A 85 17.76 -2.43 4.93
C SER A 85 16.88 -1.26 4.49
N LEU A 86 17.33 0.00 4.65
CA LEU A 86 16.57 1.16 4.17
C LEU A 86 16.56 1.23 2.64
N ARG A 87 17.69 0.89 2.01
CA ARG A 87 17.82 0.89 0.55
C ARG A 87 16.94 -0.19 -0.09
N VAL A 88 17.06 -1.43 0.38
CA VAL A 88 16.25 -2.54 -0.13
C VAL A 88 14.78 -2.36 0.25
N GLY A 89 14.48 -1.91 1.46
CA GLY A 89 13.12 -1.59 1.88
C GLY A 89 12.46 -0.54 0.98
N GLY A 90 13.20 0.50 0.57
CA GLY A 90 12.73 1.50 -0.39
C GLY A 90 12.49 0.93 -1.79
N GLN A 91 13.35 0.03 -2.29
CA GLN A 91 13.15 -0.65 -3.57
C GLN A 91 11.94 -1.58 -3.55
N LEU A 92 11.73 -2.31 -2.46
CA LEU A 92 10.57 -3.17 -2.28
C LEU A 92 9.28 -2.36 -2.14
N LEU A 93 9.32 -1.17 -1.52
CA LEU A 93 8.17 -0.27 -1.51
C LEU A 93 7.82 0.22 -2.92
N LEU A 94 8.83 0.51 -3.76
CA LEU A 94 8.61 0.87 -5.17
C LEU A 94 7.91 -0.29 -5.91
N LEU A 95 8.40 -1.52 -5.72
CA LEU A 95 7.80 -2.73 -6.28
C LEU A 95 6.37 -2.95 -5.79
N ALA A 96 6.12 -2.75 -4.49
CA ALA A 96 4.79 -2.84 -3.90
C ALA A 96 3.85 -1.80 -4.52
N GLY A 97 4.30 -0.55 -4.72
CA GLY A 97 3.51 0.50 -5.37
C GLY A 97 3.15 0.17 -6.82
N LEU A 98 4.12 -0.35 -7.59
CA LEU A 98 3.90 -0.81 -8.96
C LEU A 98 2.89 -1.96 -9.02
N ALA A 99 3.06 -2.96 -8.16
CA ALA A 99 2.16 -4.11 -8.08
C ALA A 99 0.75 -3.68 -7.69
N PHE A 100 0.63 -2.78 -6.71
CA PHE A 100 -0.66 -2.24 -6.27
C PHE A 100 -1.39 -1.45 -7.36
N ALA A 101 -0.67 -0.60 -8.10
CA ALA A 101 -1.24 0.07 -9.27
C ALA A 101 -1.65 -0.96 -10.34
N GLY A 102 -0.86 -2.02 -10.51
CA GLY A 102 -1.15 -3.16 -11.38
C GLY A 102 -2.49 -3.83 -11.08
N ILE A 103 -2.87 -3.99 -9.81
CA ILE A 103 -4.19 -4.53 -9.41
C ILE A 103 -5.34 -3.73 -10.07
N GLY A 104 -5.23 -2.41 -10.13
CA GLY A 104 -6.23 -1.54 -10.74
C GLY A 104 -6.18 -1.48 -12.27
N LEU A 105 -5.00 -1.67 -12.88
CA LEU A 105 -4.81 -1.68 -14.34
C LEU A 105 -5.15 -3.04 -14.96
N LEU A 106 -5.14 -4.10 -14.16
CA LEU A 106 -5.42 -5.48 -14.56
C LEU A 106 -6.69 -5.93 -13.82
N PRO A 107 -7.88 -5.49 -14.26
CA PRO A 107 -9.11 -5.77 -13.55
C PRO A 107 -9.43 -7.26 -13.55
N LEU A 108 -9.93 -7.74 -12.42
CA LEU A 108 -10.45 -9.09 -12.23
C LEU A 108 -11.59 -9.36 -13.23
N ASP A 109 -11.59 -10.55 -13.82
CA ASP A 109 -12.75 -11.07 -14.54
C ASP A 109 -13.53 -12.01 -13.63
N PRO A 110 -14.74 -11.62 -13.17
CA PRO A 110 -15.50 -12.44 -12.23
C PRO A 110 -16.19 -13.63 -12.92
N THR A 111 -16.25 -13.63 -14.26
CA THR A 111 -16.91 -14.68 -15.06
C THR A 111 -15.93 -15.76 -15.52
N ASP A 112 -14.64 -15.44 -15.56
CA ASP A 112 -13.57 -16.35 -15.96
C ASP A 112 -12.35 -16.16 -15.04
N LEU A 113 -12.23 -17.06 -14.05
CA LEU A 113 -11.13 -17.02 -13.09
C LEU A 113 -9.80 -17.52 -13.70
N ASP A 114 -9.86 -18.28 -14.79
CA ASP A 114 -8.69 -18.81 -15.48
C ASP A 114 -8.18 -17.85 -16.56
N ALA A 115 -8.95 -16.80 -16.87
CA ALA A 115 -8.52 -15.73 -17.76
C ALA A 115 -7.16 -15.18 -17.34
N ARG A 116 -6.29 -14.96 -18.33
CA ARG A 116 -4.95 -14.36 -18.13
C ARG A 116 -4.98 -13.07 -17.32
N ALA A 117 -6.03 -12.25 -17.49
CA ALA A 117 -6.20 -11.01 -16.73
C ALA A 117 -6.41 -11.27 -15.24
N THR A 118 -7.24 -12.26 -14.88
CA THR A 118 -7.48 -12.67 -13.50
C THR A 118 -6.21 -13.24 -12.85
N GLN A 119 -5.44 -14.05 -13.59
CA GLN A 119 -4.15 -14.56 -13.10
C GLN A 119 -3.13 -13.44 -12.85
N LEU A 120 -3.06 -12.46 -13.75
CA LEU A 120 -2.21 -11.29 -13.59
C LEU A 120 -2.65 -10.40 -12.42
N HIS A 121 -3.97 -10.23 -12.23
CA HIS A 121 -4.54 -9.52 -11.07
C HIS A 121 -4.13 -10.19 -9.76
N ALA A 122 -4.31 -11.52 -9.66
CA ALA A 122 -3.92 -12.30 -8.49
C ALA A 122 -2.41 -12.24 -8.23
N SER A 123 -1.60 -12.29 -9.30
CA SER A 123 -0.14 -12.16 -9.22
C SER A 123 0.27 -10.78 -8.72
N ALA A 124 -0.37 -9.72 -9.22
CA ALA A 124 -0.13 -8.35 -8.77
C ALA A 124 -0.50 -8.18 -7.29
N TRP A 125 -1.61 -8.77 -6.86
CA TRP A 125 -2.03 -8.78 -5.46
C TRP A 125 -1.01 -9.48 -4.55
N LEU A 126 -0.55 -10.68 -4.94
CA LEU A 126 0.43 -11.44 -4.16
C LEU A 126 1.78 -10.71 -4.11
N LEU A 127 2.25 -10.18 -5.25
CA LEU A 127 3.50 -9.44 -5.33
C LEU A 127 3.44 -8.19 -4.45
N TRP A 128 2.32 -7.46 -4.48
CA TRP A 128 2.12 -6.29 -3.64
C TRP A 128 2.24 -6.62 -2.16
N VAL A 129 1.53 -7.66 -1.68
CA VAL A 129 1.49 -7.95 -0.25
C VAL A 129 2.83 -8.44 0.27
N VAL A 130 3.53 -9.31 -0.47
CA VAL A 130 4.87 -9.78 -0.10
C VAL A 130 5.88 -8.64 -0.10
N ALA A 131 5.85 -7.79 -1.14
CA ALA A 131 6.74 -6.63 -1.24
C ALA A 131 6.46 -5.61 -0.12
N LEU A 132 5.19 -5.37 0.23
CA LEU A 132 4.79 -4.52 1.36
C LEU A 132 5.33 -5.04 2.68
N VAL A 133 5.10 -6.31 3.01
CA VAL A 133 5.58 -6.90 4.26
C VAL A 133 7.09 -6.77 4.37
N ALA A 134 7.81 -7.15 3.31
CA ALA A 134 9.26 -7.06 3.28
C ALA A 134 9.77 -5.60 3.35
N ALA A 135 9.12 -4.68 2.64
CA ALA A 135 9.44 -3.25 2.67
C ALA A 135 9.26 -2.66 4.08
N ALA A 136 8.08 -2.84 4.68
CA ALA A 136 7.77 -2.32 6.01
C ALA A 136 8.71 -2.91 7.07
N ALA A 137 8.99 -4.21 7.01
CA ALA A 137 9.94 -4.85 7.91
C ALA A 137 11.36 -4.27 7.78
N LEU A 138 11.90 -4.19 6.56
CA LEU A 138 13.26 -3.68 6.34
C LEU A 138 13.41 -2.19 6.65
N LEU A 139 12.39 -1.39 6.32
CA LEU A 139 12.35 0.02 6.67
C LEU A 139 12.32 0.21 8.20
N GLY A 140 11.48 -0.55 8.91
CA GLY A 140 11.44 -0.53 10.38
C GLY A 140 12.76 -0.96 11.02
N LEU A 141 13.36 -2.07 10.53
CA LEU A 141 14.67 -2.55 11.00
C LEU A 141 15.81 -1.57 10.70
N GLY A 142 15.68 -0.76 9.65
CA GLY A 142 16.62 0.31 9.30
C GLY A 142 16.47 1.53 10.19
N ALA A 143 15.24 1.92 10.50
CA ALA A 143 14.93 3.09 11.31
C ALA A 143 15.15 2.87 12.81
N ARG A 144 15.09 1.64 13.34
CA ARG A 144 15.20 1.35 14.79
C ARG A 144 16.50 1.83 15.45
N ARG A 145 17.57 2.03 14.67
CA ARG A 145 18.87 2.50 15.18
C ARG A 145 18.88 3.99 15.48
N ASP A 146 17.95 4.75 14.92
CA ASP A 146 17.76 6.16 15.20
C ASP A 146 16.77 6.32 16.38
N PRO A 147 17.20 6.84 17.54
CA PRO A 147 16.33 7.07 18.69
C PRO A 147 15.09 7.91 18.36
N ALA A 148 15.23 8.90 17.47
CA ALA A 148 14.12 9.77 17.07
C ALA A 148 13.08 9.06 16.18
N ALA A 149 13.46 7.94 15.56
CA ALA A 149 12.60 7.16 14.68
C ALA A 149 12.06 5.86 15.31
N ARG A 150 12.28 5.60 16.61
CA ARG A 150 11.88 4.33 17.26
C ARG A 150 10.38 4.06 17.20
N GLY A 151 9.54 5.06 17.47
CA GLY A 151 8.08 4.91 17.37
C GLY A 151 7.63 4.57 15.95
N TRP A 152 8.24 5.22 14.96
CA TRP A 152 7.98 4.95 13.55
C TRP A 152 8.46 3.55 13.13
N ALA A 153 9.63 3.12 13.61
CA ALA A 153 10.18 1.80 13.36
C ALA A 153 9.27 0.70 13.93
N ALA A 154 8.79 0.88 15.16
CA ALA A 154 7.83 -0.04 15.78
C ALA A 154 6.54 -0.12 14.97
N LEU A 155 6.00 1.03 14.54
CA LEU A 155 4.81 1.05 13.68
C LEU A 155 5.03 0.30 12.36
N ALA A 156 6.16 0.51 11.68
CA ALA A 156 6.47 -0.18 10.42
C ALA A 156 6.53 -1.70 10.61
N LEU A 157 7.14 -2.18 11.70
CA LEU A 157 7.20 -3.60 12.04
C LEU A 157 5.81 -4.16 12.38
N THR A 158 5.00 -3.40 13.11
CA THR A 158 3.61 -3.77 13.41
C THR A 158 2.77 -3.86 12.14
N ILE A 159 2.91 -2.91 11.21
CA ILE A 159 2.24 -2.98 9.90
C ILE A 159 2.68 -4.23 9.13
N ALA A 160 3.99 -4.52 9.08
CA ALA A 160 4.49 -5.72 8.41
C ALA A 160 3.85 -7.00 8.98
N LEU A 161 3.78 -7.11 10.30
CA LEU A 161 3.17 -8.24 11.00
C LEU A 161 1.66 -8.33 10.73
N LEU A 162 0.92 -7.24 10.91
CA LEU A 162 -0.54 -7.23 10.75
C LEU A 162 -0.95 -7.50 9.30
N VAL A 163 -0.20 -6.98 8.31
CA VAL A 163 -0.43 -7.27 6.89
C VAL A 163 -0.14 -8.74 6.59
N ALA A 164 0.96 -9.30 7.09
CA ALA A 164 1.28 -10.71 6.89
C ALA A 164 0.22 -11.64 7.50
N LEU A 165 -0.20 -11.38 8.73
CA LEU A 165 -1.28 -12.13 9.38
C LEU A 165 -2.61 -11.95 8.63
N GLY A 166 -2.95 -10.71 8.27
CA GLY A 166 -4.17 -10.38 7.53
C GLY A 166 -4.26 -11.08 6.18
N ALA A 167 -3.15 -11.21 5.46
CA ALA A 167 -3.10 -11.78 4.12
C ALA A 167 -3.01 -13.29 4.08
N PHE A 168 -2.42 -13.94 5.10
CA PHE A 168 -2.05 -15.36 5.04
C PHE A 168 -2.62 -16.22 6.18
N ALA A 169 -3.23 -15.62 7.21
CA ALA A 169 -3.71 -16.37 8.39
C ALA A 169 -5.12 -15.97 8.85
N LEU A 170 -5.54 -14.72 8.62
CA LEU A 170 -6.76 -14.18 9.19
C LEU A 170 -8.04 -14.69 8.50
N ASP A 171 -7.92 -15.26 7.32
CA ASP A 171 -9.00 -15.97 6.61
C ASP A 171 -9.51 -17.22 7.35
N ARG A 172 -8.74 -17.72 8.32
CA ARG A 172 -9.16 -18.79 9.25
C ARG A 172 -10.13 -18.32 10.33
N LEU A 173 -10.14 -17.02 10.62
CA LEU A 173 -10.90 -16.42 11.72
C LEU A 173 -12.01 -15.49 11.22
N LEU A 174 -11.80 -14.84 10.08
CA LEU A 174 -12.71 -13.89 9.45
C LEU A 174 -13.06 -14.35 8.04
N SER A 175 -14.12 -13.80 7.45
CA SER A 175 -14.35 -14.00 6.02
C SER A 175 -13.16 -13.46 5.20
N PRO A 176 -12.79 -14.11 4.09
CA PRO A 176 -11.72 -13.62 3.21
C PRO A 176 -11.93 -12.18 2.76
N ALA A 177 -13.19 -11.81 2.52
CA ALA A 177 -13.61 -10.45 2.19
C ALA A 177 -13.23 -9.43 3.28
N LEU A 178 -13.41 -9.77 4.56
CA LEU A 178 -13.08 -8.88 5.66
C LEU A 178 -11.57 -8.80 5.89
N ALA A 179 -10.88 -9.94 5.87
CA ALA A 179 -9.42 -10.00 5.98
C ALA A 179 -8.74 -9.14 4.90
N GLN A 180 -9.23 -9.24 3.66
CA GLN A 180 -8.75 -8.43 2.53
C GLN A 180 -8.93 -6.92 2.78
N ARG A 181 -10.09 -6.49 3.27
CA ARG A 181 -10.36 -5.06 3.57
C ARG A 181 -9.43 -4.52 4.64
N LEU A 182 -9.18 -5.30 5.69
CA LEU A 182 -8.24 -4.91 6.75
C LEU A 182 -6.84 -4.69 6.17
N VAL A 183 -6.36 -5.56 5.29
CA VAL A 183 -5.06 -5.40 4.63
C VAL A 183 -5.01 -4.13 3.76
N PHE A 184 -6.07 -3.83 2.99
CA PHE A 184 -6.14 -2.57 2.23
C PHE A 184 -6.17 -1.33 3.13
N LEU A 185 -6.94 -1.36 4.22
CA LEU A 185 -7.00 -0.27 5.20
C LEU A 185 -5.62 -0.02 5.86
N LEU A 186 -4.93 -1.10 6.25
CA LEU A 186 -3.58 -1.02 6.79
C LEU A 186 -2.61 -0.41 5.79
N TRP A 187 -2.72 -0.78 4.51
CA TRP A 187 -1.88 -0.21 3.46
C TRP A 187 -2.15 1.27 3.21
N TRP A 188 -3.41 1.69 3.02
CA TRP A 188 -3.73 3.11 2.81
C TRP A 188 -3.34 3.96 4.02
N GLY A 189 -3.62 3.46 5.24
CA GLY A 189 -3.19 4.10 6.48
C GLY A 189 -1.67 4.19 6.59
N TRP A 190 -0.97 3.12 6.23
CA TRP A 190 0.49 3.11 6.20
C TRP A 190 1.06 4.14 5.22
N LEU A 191 0.52 4.26 4.01
CA LEU A 191 0.95 5.27 3.04
C LEU A 191 0.73 6.69 3.54
N ALA A 192 -0.39 6.95 4.23
CA ALA A 192 -0.65 8.24 4.86
C ALA A 192 0.40 8.57 5.93
N VAL A 193 0.73 7.62 6.81
CA VAL A 193 1.78 7.81 7.83
C VAL A 193 3.16 7.96 7.20
N LEU A 194 3.46 7.17 6.17
CA LEU A 194 4.73 7.21 5.45
C LEU A 194 4.96 8.56 4.74
N ALA A 195 3.89 9.16 4.22
CA ALA A 195 3.93 10.50 3.63
C ALA A 195 4.28 11.58 4.67
N CYS A 196 3.85 11.40 5.92
CA CYS A 196 4.17 12.29 7.03
C CYS A 196 5.60 12.13 7.56
N TRP A 197 6.24 10.96 7.33
CA TRP A 197 7.60 10.72 7.77
C TRP A 197 8.62 11.46 6.88
N PRO A 198 9.46 12.34 7.46
CA PRO A 198 10.51 13.04 6.72
C PRO A 198 11.62 12.09 6.21
N GLY A 199 11.67 10.86 6.71
CA GLY A 199 12.72 9.89 6.43
C GLY A 199 13.85 9.95 7.45
N PRO A 200 14.88 9.10 7.28
CA PRO A 200 16.07 9.12 8.12
C PRO A 200 16.77 10.48 7.97
N GLN A 201 17.06 11.15 9.09
CA GLN A 201 17.94 12.32 9.04
C GLN A 201 19.38 11.85 8.88
N ALA A 202 20.15 12.49 8.00
CA ALA A 202 21.58 12.24 7.93
C ALA A 202 22.18 12.59 9.31
N GLY A 203 22.73 11.59 10.00
CA GLY A 203 23.48 11.84 11.22
C GLY A 203 24.67 12.76 10.92
N PRO A 204 25.14 13.56 11.89
CA PRO A 204 26.29 14.42 11.69
C PRO A 204 27.47 13.58 11.16
N HIS A 205 28.07 14.03 10.05
CA HIS A 205 29.29 13.48 9.51
C HIS A 205 30.32 13.39 10.64
N ARG A 206 30.68 12.17 11.06
CA ARG A 206 31.85 11.97 11.90
C ARG A 206 33.04 11.75 10.97
N GLY A 207 33.86 12.80 10.85
CA GLY A 207 35.25 12.74 10.33
C GLY A 207 35.35 12.70 8.82
#